data_AF-A0A2N2Z072-F1
#
_entry.id   AF-A0A2N2Z072-F1
#
_cell.length_a   1.000
_cell.length_b   1.000
_cell.length_c   1.000
_cell.angle_alpha   90.00
_cell.angle_beta   90.00
_cell.angle_gamma   90.00
#
_symmetry.space_group_name_H-M   'P 1'
#
loop_
_entity.id
_entity.type
_entity.pdbx_description
1 polymer ?
#
loop_
_entity_poly.entity_id
_entity_poly.type
_entity_poly.pdbx_seq_one_letter_code
_entity_poly.pdbx_strand_id
1 'polypeptide(L)' 'NDVLDYIVEKAIEFKLGARGLRSICEIIMIDAMFELPSNPTKTMQITLEYAHKKLEKANVKRLKAA' A
#
# COMPACT_ATOMS: atom_id res chain seq x y z
N ASN A 1 1.95 -7.25 -13.60
CA ASN A 1 2.75 -6.40 -12.68
C ASN A 1 1.89 -5.30 -12.05
N ASP A 2 0.58 -5.48 -12.07
CA ASP A 2 -0.36 -4.36 -12.09
C ASP A 2 -0.45 -3.65 -10.73
N VAL A 3 -0.13 -4.37 -9.64
CA VAL A 3 -0.02 -3.80 -8.29
C VAL A 3 1.20 -2.89 -8.15
N LEU A 4 2.34 -3.28 -8.71
CA LEU A 4 3.56 -2.47 -8.65
C LEU A 4 3.41 -1.21 -9.50
N ASP A 5 2.83 -1.35 -10.69
CA ASP A 5 2.54 -0.23 -11.58
C ASP A 5 1.57 0.74 -10.89
N TYR A 6 0.50 0.24 -10.25
CA TYR A 6 -0.42 1.04 -9.46
C TYR A 6 0.27 1.81 -8.32
N ILE A 7 1.18 1.17 -7.57
CA ILE A 7 1.93 1.82 -6.50
C ILE A 7 2.80 2.97 -7.05
N VAL A 8 3.46 2.74 -8.18
CA VAL A 8 4.30 3.75 -8.85
C VAL A 8 3.45 4.91 -9.36
N GLU A 9 2.34 4.63 -10.02
CA GLU A 9 1.40 5.64 -10.50
C GLU A 9 0.91 6.53 -9.36
N LYS A 10 0.53 5.94 -8.23
CA LYS A 10 0.07 6.68 -7.06
C LYS A 10 1.16 7.53 -6.42
N ALA A 11 2.41 7.06 -6.40
CA ALA A 11 3.54 7.85 -5.92
C ALA A 11 3.78 9.10 -6.78
N ILE A 12 3.61 8.97 -8.10
CA ILE A 12 3.70 10.08 -9.06
C ILE A 12 2.52 11.04 -8.89
N GLU A 13 1.29 10.53 -8.83
CA GLU A 13 0.06 11.31 -8.65
C GLU A 13 0.12 12.19 -7.39
N PHE A 14 0.62 11.63 -6.29
CA PHE A 14 0.75 12.32 -5.02
C PHE A 14 2.02 13.15 -4.88
N LYS A 15 2.90 13.13 -5.89
CA LYS A 15 4.19 13.85 -5.93
C LYS A 15 5.12 13.51 -4.75
N LEU A 16 5.13 12.25 -4.33
CA LEU A 16 5.88 11.80 -3.14
C LEU A 16 7.33 11.41 -3.46
N GLY A 17 7.64 11.18 -4.74
CA GLY A 17 8.95 10.69 -5.18
C GLY A 17 9.25 9.25 -4.67
N ALA A 18 10.49 8.81 -4.82
CA ALA A 18 10.89 7.44 -4.47
C ALA A 18 10.67 7.07 -2.99
N ARG A 19 10.77 8.05 -2.08
CA ARG A 19 10.50 7.85 -0.64
C ARG A 19 9.03 7.50 -0.38
N GLY A 20 8.11 8.05 -1.18
CA GLY A 20 6.68 7.78 -1.08
C GLY A 20 6.26 6.35 -1.39
N LEU A 21 7.08 5.60 -2.14
CA LEU A 21 6.79 4.19 -2.45
C LEU A 21 6.71 3.36 -1.18
N ARG A 22 7.62 3.58 -0.22
CA ARG A 22 7.57 2.90 1.08
C ARG A 22 6.29 3.21 1.84
N SER A 23 5.90 4.48 1.88
CA SER A 23 4.68 4.92 2.57
C SER A 23 3.41 4.32 1.97
N ILE A 24 3.34 4.20 0.63
CA ILE A 24 2.21 3.55 -0.06
C ILE A 24 2.18 2.05 0.25
N CYS A 25 3.33 1.38 0.18
CA CYS A 25 3.47 -0.03 0.54
C CYS A 25 3.04 -0.29 1.99
N GLU A 26 3.45 0.56 2.92
CA GLU A 26 3.09 0.46 4.33
C GLU A 26 1.58 0.57 4.54
N ILE A 27 0.92 1.55 3.91
CA ILE A 27 -0.55 1.68 3.96
C ILE A 27 -1.25 0.42 3.45
N ILE A 28 -0.79 -0.16 2.34
CA ILE A 28 -1.41 -1.35 1.75
C ILE A 28 -1.25 -2.56 2.69
N MET A 29 -0.08 -2.70 3.33
CA MET A 29 0.28 -3.93 4.03
C MET A 29 0.06 -3.89 5.54
N ILE A 30 -0.12 -2.73 6.18
CA ILE A 30 -0.11 -2.61 7.65
C ILE A 30 -1.09 -3.54 8.36
N ASP A 31 -2.33 -3.63 7.88
CA ASP A 31 -3.35 -4.50 8.47
C ASP A 31 -2.99 -5.98 8.27
N ALA A 32 -2.52 -6.34 7.07
CA ALA A 32 -2.08 -7.71 6.79
C ALA A 32 -0.87 -8.11 7.64
N MET A 33 0.10 -7.21 7.82
CA MET A 33 1.26 -7.44 8.69
C MET A 33 0.87 -7.63 10.15
N PHE A 34 -0.23 -7.02 10.60
CA PHE A 34 -0.77 -7.19 11.96
C PHE A 34 -1.56 -8.50 12.11
N GLU A 35 -2.41 -8.85 11.13
CA GLU A 35 -3.31 -9.99 11.20
C GLU A 35 -2.61 -11.34 10.90
N LEU A 36 -1.69 -11.36 9.92
CA LEU A 36 -1.05 -12.59 9.44
C LEU A 36 -0.23 -13.35 10.49
N PRO A 37 0.52 -12.72 11.41
CA PRO A 37 1.23 -13.43 12.46
C PRO A 37 0.33 -14.32 13.34
N SER A 38 -0.95 -13.96 13.46
CA SER A 38 -1.95 -14.72 14.22
C SER A 38 -2.65 -15.81 13.38
N ASN A 39 -2.35 -15.91 12.09
CA ASN A 39 -3.00 -16.81 11.14
C ASN A 39 -2.01 -17.92 10.71
N PRO A 40 -2.44 -19.18 10.55
CA PRO A 40 -1.59 -20.25 9.99
C PRO A 40 -1.14 -20.03 8.54
N THR A 41 -1.68 -19.02 7.84
CA THR A 41 -1.36 -18.68 6.46
C THR A 41 0.09 -18.19 6.33
N LYS A 42 0.91 -18.93 5.59
CA LYS A 42 2.34 -18.61 5.39
C LYS A 42 2.62 -17.60 4.29
N THR A 43 1.68 -17.45 3.34
CA THR A 43 1.86 -16.63 2.14
C THR A 43 0.60 -15.85 1.85
N MET A 44 0.74 -14.55 1.64
CA MET A 44 -0.34 -13.68 1.17
C MET A 44 0.09 -13.04 -0.15
N GLN A 45 -0.74 -13.16 -1.17
CA GLN A 45 -0.55 -12.44 -2.43
C GLN A 45 -1.36 -11.14 -2.40
N ILE A 46 -0.69 -10.01 -2.63
CA ILE A 46 -1.35 -8.72 -2.76
C ILE A 46 -1.94 -8.62 -4.17
N THR A 47 -3.25 -8.43 -4.27
CA THR A 47 -3.97 -8.23 -5.53
C THR A 47 -4.21 -6.74 -5.78
N LEU A 48 -4.51 -6.36 -7.03
CA LEU A 48 -4.82 -4.98 -7.38
C LEU A 48 -6.06 -4.48 -6.63
N GLU A 49 -7.12 -5.27 -6.57
CA GLU A 49 -8.34 -4.94 -5.82
C GLU A 49 -8.04 -4.68 -4.32
N TYR A 50 -7.19 -5.51 -3.72
CA TYR A 50 -6.78 -5.32 -2.33
C TYR A 50 -6.01 -4.00 -2.15
N ALA A 51 -5.06 -3.71 -3.04
CA ALA A 51 -4.29 -2.47 -3.00
C ALA A 51 -5.18 -1.22 -3.17
N HIS A 52 -6.16 -1.25 -4.08
CA HIS A 52 -7.16 -0.20 -4.24
C HIS A 52 -7.93 0.04 -2.96
N LYS A 53 -8.54 -1.02 -2.40
CA LYS A 53 -9.35 -0.94 -1.19
C LYS A 53 -8.59 -0.39 0.02
N LYS A 54 -7.31 -0.72 0.16
CA LYS A 54 -6.47 -0.19 1.25
C LYS A 54 -6.08 1.26 1.03
N LEU A 55 -5.72 1.64 -0.21
CA LEU A 55 -5.29 2.99 -0.51
C LEU A 55 -6.45 4.00 -0.52
N GLU A 56 -7.64 3.63 -1.00
CA GLU A 56 -8.84 4.48 -0.97
C GLU A 56 -9.31 4.80 0.46
N LYS A 57 -9.12 3.85 1.39
CA LYS A 57 -9.41 4.05 2.82
C LYS A 57 -8.39 4.94 3.51
N ALA A 58 -7.20 5.10 2.94
CA ALA A 58 -6.15 5.90 3.54
C ALA A 58 -6.38 7.39 3.27
N ASN A 59 -6.33 8.19 4.33
CA ASN A 59 -6.38 9.64 4.19
C ASN A 59 -5.10 10.15 3.50
N VAL A 60 -5.15 10.32 2.18
CA VAL A 60 -4.04 10.76 1.31
C VAL A 60 -3.39 12.05 1.79
N LYS A 61 -4.11 12.92 2.52
CA LYS A 61 -3.55 14.12 3.15
C LYS A 61 -2.38 13.83 4.11
N ARG A 62 -2.34 12.66 4.74
CA ARG A 62 -1.24 12.25 5.64
C ARG A 62 0.04 11.87 4.88
N LEU A 63 -0.07 11.50 3.61
CA LEU A 63 1.09 11.09 2.80
C LEU A 63 2.02 12.25 2.43
N LYS A 64 1.50 13.49 2.34
CA LYS A 64 2.29 14.69 1.99
C LYS A 64 3.05 15.31 3.16
N ALA A 65 2.85 14.83 4.38
CA ALA A 65 3.41 15.41 5.60
C ALA A 65 4.67 14.67 6.11
N ALA A 66 5.18 13.70 5.35
CA ALA A 66 6.35 12.87 5.71
C ALA A 66 7.57 13.20 4.85
#